data_AF-K1TN57-F1
#
_entry.id   AF-K1TN57-F1
#
_cell.length_a   1.000
_cell.length_b   1.000
_cell.length_c   1.000
_cell.angle_alpha   90.00
_cell.angle_beta   90.00
_cell.angle_gamma   90.00
#
_symmetry.space_group_name_H-M   'P 1'
#
loop_
_entity.id
_entity.type
_entity.pdbx_description
1 polymer ?
#
loop_
_entity_poly.entity_id
_entity_poly.type
_entity_poly.pdbx_seq_one_letter_code
_entity_poly.pdbx_strand_id
1 'polypeptide(L)' 'QLAQLRTLPVPAKFGGATGNFNAHHVAYPAVDWVAFANGFVNDRLGLERSQ' A
#
# COMPACT_ATOMS: atom_id res chain seq x y z
N GLN A 1 -11.47 21.22 16.08
CA GLN A 1 -12.08 20.00 15.49
C GLN A 1 -11.77 19.84 14.00
N LEU A 2 -12.14 20.75 13.09
CA LEU A 2 -11.81 20.60 11.65
C LEU A 2 -10.31 20.45 11.35
N ALA A 3 -9.46 21.21 12.07
CA ALA A 3 -8.01 21.12 11.91
C ALA A 3 -7.47 19.72 12.28
N GLN A 4 -8.01 19.09 13.33
CA GLN A 4 -7.62 17.74 13.77
C GLN A 4 -8.10 16.67 12.77
N LEU A 5 -9.25 16.86 12.15
CA LEU A 5 -9.75 15.94 11.12
C LEU A 5 -8.82 15.91 9.90
N ARG A 6 -8.27 17.07 9.51
CA ARG A 6 -7.34 17.17 8.36
C ARG A 6 -5.97 16.54 8.60
N THR A 7 -5.58 16.31 9.85
CA THR A 7 -4.30 15.68 10.20
C THR A 7 -4.38 14.16 10.31
N LEU A 8 -5.58 13.57 10.18
CA LEU A 8 -5.71 12.12 10.24
C LEU A 8 -5.10 11.47 8.99
N PRO A 9 -4.22 10.46 9.14
CA PRO A 9 -3.73 9.71 8.01
C PRO A 9 -4.88 8.96 7.34
N VAL A 10 -4.77 8.78 6.02
CA VAL A 10 -5.74 8.03 5.22
C VAL A 10 -5.11 6.68 4.84
N PRO A 11 -5.33 5.62 5.63
CA PRO A 11 -4.69 4.33 5.40
C PRO A 11 -5.29 3.62 4.19
N ALA A 12 -4.45 2.91 3.45
CA ALA A 12 -4.83 2.09 2.31
C ALA A 12 -4.20 0.69 2.39
N LYS A 13 -4.94 -0.34 1.97
CA LYS A 13 -4.44 -1.71 1.89
C LYS A 13 -4.21 -2.12 0.45
N PHE A 14 -2.99 -2.55 0.15
CA PHE A 14 -2.60 -3.09 -1.15
C PHE A 14 -1.65 -4.27 -0.93
N GLY A 15 -2.16 -5.49 -1.18
CA GLY A 15 -1.48 -6.75 -0.85
C GLY A 15 -2.10 -8.02 -1.45
N GLY A 16 -3.11 -7.90 -2.31
CA GLY A 16 -3.85 -9.05 -2.85
C GLY A 16 -4.77 -9.73 -1.84
N ALA A 17 -5.25 -10.94 -2.18
CA ALA A 17 -6.36 -11.62 -1.52
C ALA A 17 -6.21 -11.76 0.01
N THR A 18 -4.99 -12.01 0.49
CA THR A 18 -4.69 -12.18 1.93
C THR A 18 -3.65 -11.20 2.46
N GLY A 19 -3.21 -10.23 1.65
CA GLY A 19 -2.19 -9.24 2.05
C GLY A 19 -0.74 -9.62 1.71
N ASN A 20 -0.47 -10.85 1.25
CA ASN A 20 0.90 -11.35 1.06
C ASN A 20 1.42 -11.34 -0.38
N PHE A 21 0.69 -10.75 -1.33
CA PHE A 21 1.03 -10.73 -2.75
C PHE A 21 1.25 -12.12 -3.41
N ASN A 22 0.66 -13.20 -2.87
CA ASN A 22 0.87 -14.58 -3.36
C ASN A 22 0.76 -14.72 -4.89
N ALA A 23 -0.33 -14.20 -5.48
CA ALA A 23 -0.54 -14.25 -6.93
C ALA A 23 0.53 -13.48 -7.72
N HIS A 24 0.99 -12.35 -7.18
CA HIS A 24 1.99 -11.52 -7.83
C HIS A 24 3.37 -12.17 -7.74
N HIS A 25 3.72 -12.77 -6.60
CA HIS A 25 4.96 -13.52 -6.42
C HIS A 25 5.03 -14.77 -7.32
N VAL A 26 3.90 -15.48 -7.52
CA VAL A 26 3.84 -16.61 -8.47
C VAL A 26 4.10 -16.14 -9.91
N ALA A 27 3.54 -15.00 -10.31
CA ALA A 27 3.70 -14.48 -11.67
C ALA A 27 5.07 -13.83 -11.92
N TYR A 28 5.58 -13.06 -10.96
CA TYR A 28 6.87 -12.36 -11.05
C TYR A 28 7.62 -12.43 -9.72
N PRO A 29 8.40 -13.50 -9.49
CA PRO A 29 9.09 -13.71 -8.22
C PRO A 29 10.25 -12.73 -7.99
N ALA A 30 10.82 -12.15 -9.05
CA ALA A 30 11.96 -11.23 -8.96
C ALA A 30 11.59 -9.79 -8.58
N VAL A 31 10.29 -9.44 -8.58
CA VAL A 31 9.83 -8.10 -8.24
C VAL A 31 9.68 -7.97 -6.73
N ASP A 32 10.24 -6.90 -6.16
CA ASP A 32 9.96 -6.51 -4.78
C ASP A 32 8.57 -5.86 -4.71
N TRP A 33 7.57 -6.68 -4.39
CA TRP A 33 6.17 -6.25 -4.29
C TRP A 33 5.90 -5.34 -3.09
N VAL A 34 6.73 -5.41 -2.05
CA VAL A 34 6.61 -4.52 -0.89
C VAL A 34 7.08 -3.12 -1.27
N ALA A 35 8.24 -3.00 -1.91
CA ALA A 35 8.75 -1.73 -2.42
C ALA A 35 7.81 -1.13 -3.48
N PHE A 36 7.33 -1.95 -4.41
CA PHE A 36 6.34 -1.54 -5.41
C PHE A 36 5.10 -0.94 -4.76
N ALA A 37 4.51 -1.66 -3.80
CA ALA A 37 3.27 -1.23 -3.18
C ALA A 37 3.46 -0.01 -2.27
N ASN A 38 4.63 0.13 -1.61
CA ASN A 38 4.97 1.35 -0.88
C ASN A 38 5.01 2.56 -1.83
N GLY A 39 5.72 2.47 -2.96
CA GLY A 39 5.78 3.56 -3.92
C GLY A 39 4.42 3.85 -4.59
N PHE A 40 3.64 2.81 -4.87
CA PHE A 40 2.31 2.97 -5.43
C PHE A 40 1.36 3.69 -4.46
N VAL A 41 1.28 3.24 -3.21
CA VAL A 41 0.33 3.81 -2.24
C VAL A 41 0.80 5.18 -1.74
N ASN A 42 2.06 5.29 -1.34
CA ASN A 42 2.58 6.51 -0.72
C ASN A 42 2.82 7.61 -1.75
N ASP A 43 3.50 7.29 -2.86
CA ASP A 43 3.98 8.33 -3.79
C ASP A 43 2.98 8.61 -4.92
N ARG A 44 2.27 7.59 -5.42
CA ARG A 44 1.32 7.77 -6.54
C ARG A 44 -0.08 8.13 -6.07
N LEU A 45 -0.54 7.54 -4.97
CA LEU A 45 -1.89 7.79 -4.44
C LEU A 45 -1.91 8.83 -3.31
N GLY A 46 -0.77 9.14 -2.69
CA GLY A 46 -0.70 10.08 -1.56
C GLY A 46 -1.40 9.56 -0.30
N LEU A 47 -1.50 8.24 -0.16
CA LEU A 47 -2.12 7.55 0.98
C LEU A 47 -1.06 6.88 1.84
N GLU A 48 -1.42 6.40 3.03
CA GLU A 48 -0.48 5.65 3.87
C GLU A 48 -0.73 4.15 3.77
N ARG A 49 0.26 3.38 3.34
CA ARG A 49 0.10 1.93 3.22
C ARG A 49 0.02 1.25 4.59
N SER A 50 -1.10 0.58 4.85
CA SER A 50 -1.28 -0.34 5.97
C SER A 50 -0.82 -1.74 5.57
N GLN A 51 0.16 -2.27 6.31
CA GLN A 51 0.75 -3.59 6.10
C GLN A 51 0.23 -4.58 7.13
#